data_AF-A0A7C8HM54-F1
#
_entry.id   AF-A0A7C8HM54-F1
#
_cell.length_a   1.000
_cell.length_b   1.000
_cell.length_c   1.000
_cell.angle_alpha   90.00
_cell.angle_beta   90.00
_cell.angle_gamma   90.00
#
_symmetry.space_group_name_H-M   'P 1'
#
loop_
_entity.id
_entity.type
_entity.pdbx_description
1 polymer ?
#
loop_
_entity_poly.entity_id
_entity_poly.type
_entity_poly.pdbx_seq_one_letter_code
_entity_poly.pdbx_strand_id
1 'polypeptide(L)'
;MTEGEVVEVLVTQTSILLAAVGVFFSVVSVYLAGLNYFLAEETAVTRFIALFFVTIALVMVVVIMYGAQVQHTGLVARLVELNASDALTAAGKAALGNNTAGLHYMRGRVLTVDEAVVYVTWASAALTYLSLVFLTFFYKWRGRANLRDMP
;
A
#
# COMPACT_ATOMS: atom_id res chain seq x y z
N MET A 1 7.66 21.81 -17.00
CA MET A 1 7.72 20.38 -17.37
C MET A 1 7.05 20.16 -18.71
N THR A 2 7.73 19.46 -19.60
CA THR A 2 7.18 18.95 -20.87
C THR A 2 6.36 17.69 -20.64
N GLU A 3 5.56 17.27 -21.62
CA GLU A 3 4.79 16.02 -21.52
C GLU A 3 5.68 14.80 -21.29
N GLY A 4 6.84 14.73 -21.98
CA GLY A 4 7.80 13.63 -21.82
C GLY A 4 8.32 13.51 -20.39
N GLU A 5 8.68 14.64 -19.78
CA GLU A 5 9.12 14.69 -18.38
C GLU A 5 8.02 14.25 -17.41
N VAL A 6 6.76 14.62 -17.64
CA VAL A 6 5.64 14.20 -16.79
C VAL A 6 5.40 12.69 -16.88
N VAL A 7 5.43 12.13 -18.08
CA VAL A 7 5.26 10.68 -18.31
C VAL A 7 6.40 9.88 -17.68
N GLU A 8 7.65 10.34 -17.81
CA GLU A 8 8.81 9.69 -17.18
C GLU A 8 8.69 9.66 -15.65
N VAL A 9 8.25 10.77 -15.04
CA VAL A 9 8.04 10.82 -13.58
C VAL A 9 6.88 9.91 -13.16
N LEU A 10 5.80 9.82 -13.95
CA LEU A 10 4.70 8.89 -13.68
C LEU A 10 5.15 7.42 -13.70
N VAL A 11 6.01 7.04 -14.65
CA VAL A 11 6.60 5.68 -14.72
C VAL A 11 7.50 5.42 -13.51
N THR A 12 8.30 6.41 -13.12
CA THR A 12 9.16 6.34 -11.93
C THR A 12 8.33 6.17 -10.66
N GLN A 13 7.23 6.90 -10.52
CA GLN A 13 6.30 6.74 -9.39
C GLN A 13 5.68 5.35 -9.32
N THR A 14 5.32 4.77 -10.47
CA THR A 14 4.81 3.39 -10.53
C THR A 14 5.85 2.41 -9.99
N SER A 15 7.13 2.61 -10.31
CA SER A 15 8.23 1.78 -9.79
C SER A 15 8.40 1.94 -8.27
N ILE A 16 8.28 3.16 -7.74
CA ILE A 16 8.31 3.43 -6.30
C ILE A 16 7.14 2.75 -5.58
N LEU A 17 5.93 2.81 -6.16
CA LEU A 17 4.75 2.16 -5.62
C LEU A 17 4.96 0.64 -5.53
N LEU A 18 5.43 0.01 -6.60
CA LEU A 18 5.72 -1.42 -6.63
C LEU A 18 6.80 -1.82 -5.61
N ALA A 19 7.83 -1.00 -5.46
CA ALA A 19 8.85 -1.21 -4.44
C ALA A 19 8.27 -1.12 -3.02
N ALA A 20 7.43 -0.13 -2.74
CA ALA A 20 6.76 0.02 -1.44
C ALA A 20 5.86 -1.17 -1.11
N VAL A 21 5.11 -1.68 -2.10
CA VAL A 21 4.30 -2.91 -1.96
C VAL A 21 5.20 -4.11 -1.64
N GLY A 22 6.34 -4.26 -2.31
CA GLY A 22 7.31 -5.32 -2.02
C GLY A 22 7.85 -5.25 -0.58
N VAL A 23 8.21 -4.05 -0.12
CA VAL A 23 8.66 -3.83 1.27
C VAL A 23 7.55 -4.16 2.27
N PHE A 24 6.31 -3.76 2.00
CA PHE A 24 5.16 -4.09 2.84
C PHE A 24 5.01 -5.59 3.02
N PHE A 25 4.99 -6.37 1.92
CA PHE A 25 4.88 -7.82 1.99
C PHE A 25 6.06 -8.45 2.71
N SER A 26 7.28 -7.96 2.47
CA SER A 26 8.49 -8.44 3.16
C SER A 26 8.37 -8.28 4.68
N VAL A 27 7.99 -7.10 5.15
CA VAL A 27 7.81 -6.82 6.59
C VAL A 27 6.74 -7.72 7.20
N VAL A 28 5.58 -7.86 6.52
CA VAL A 28 4.48 -8.72 6.98
C VAL A 28 4.94 -10.18 7.04
N SER A 29 5.62 -10.68 6.02
CA SER A 29 6.10 -12.07 5.96
C SER A 29 7.12 -12.38 7.04
N VAL A 30 8.11 -11.50 7.24
CA VAL A 30 9.12 -11.66 8.31
C VAL A 30 8.44 -11.65 9.68
N TYR A 31 7.45 -10.78 9.89
CA TYR A 31 6.73 -10.73 11.14
C TYR A 31 5.89 -11.99 11.40
N LEU A 32 5.18 -12.49 10.39
CA LEU A 32 4.42 -13.75 10.50
C LEU A 32 5.33 -14.94 10.81
N ALA A 33 6.50 -15.02 10.19
CA ALA A 33 7.50 -16.01 10.53
C ALA A 33 7.95 -15.85 11.99
N GLY A 34 8.24 -14.62 12.43
CA GLY A 34 8.60 -14.32 13.82
C GLY A 34 7.51 -14.71 14.83
N LEU A 35 6.24 -14.46 14.50
CA LEU A 35 5.09 -14.85 15.31
C LEU A 35 5.02 -16.37 15.49
N ASN A 36 5.21 -17.12 14.40
CA ASN A 36 5.12 -18.57 14.41
C ASN A 36 6.30 -19.24 15.15
N TYR A 37 7.53 -18.74 14.99
CA TYR A 37 8.73 -19.39 15.54
C TYR A 37 9.14 -18.94 16.95
N PHE A 38 8.92 -17.66 17.28
CA PHE A 38 9.43 -17.06 18.52
C PHE A 38 8.31 -16.63 19.47
N LEU A 39 7.27 -15.96 18.99
CA LEU A 39 6.31 -15.31 19.89
C LEU A 39 5.17 -16.22 20.36
N ALA A 40 5.06 -17.44 19.83
CA ALA A 40 3.99 -18.38 20.16
C ALA A 40 3.90 -18.72 21.67
N GLU A 41 5.04 -18.80 22.36
CA GLU A 41 5.13 -19.16 23.79
C GLU A 41 5.55 -17.98 24.69
N GLU A 42 5.78 -16.81 24.10
CA GLU A 42 6.31 -15.64 24.79
C GLU A 42 5.23 -14.84 25.54
N THR A 43 5.70 -14.03 26.50
CA THR A 43 4.83 -13.15 27.30
C THR A 43 4.11 -12.10 26.43
N ALA A 44 2.95 -11.64 26.90
CA ALA A 44 2.19 -10.58 26.22
C ALA A 44 3.01 -9.29 25.99
N VAL A 45 3.97 -9.00 26.88
CA VAL A 45 4.86 -7.83 26.77
C VAL A 45 5.79 -7.97 25.57
N THR A 46 6.44 -9.13 25.38
CA THR A 46 7.31 -9.40 24.23
C THR A 46 6.53 -9.26 22.91
N ARG A 47 5.28 -9.74 22.89
CA ARG A 47 4.39 -9.62 21.73
C ARG A 47 4.03 -8.18 21.41
N PHE A 48 3.76 -7.37 22.42
CA PHE A 48 3.48 -5.95 22.26
C PHE A 48 4.69 -5.21 21.69
N ILE A 49 5.90 -5.47 22.22
CA ILE A 49 7.13 -4.85 21.71
C ILE A 49 7.35 -5.20 20.23
N ALA A 50 7.19 -6.47 19.86
CA ALA A 50 7.35 -6.89 18.46
C ALA A 50 6.30 -6.24 17.54
N LEU A 51 5.04 -6.17 17.98
CA LEU A 51 3.99 -5.48 17.24
C LEU A 51 4.29 -3.98 17.10
N PHE A 52 4.84 -3.34 18.13
CA PHE A 52 5.22 -1.94 18.10
C PHE A 52 6.29 -1.68 17.04
N PHE A 53 7.34 -2.49 16.98
CA PHE A 53 8.38 -2.37 15.94
C PHE A 53 7.82 -2.55 14.54
N VAL A 54 6.96 -3.54 14.33
CA VAL A 54 6.32 -3.77 13.03
C VAL A 54 5.35 -2.65 12.69
N THR A 55 4.63 -2.11 13.67
CA THR A 55 3.76 -0.94 13.46
C THR A 55 4.58 0.26 12.98
N ILE A 56 5.74 0.54 13.57
CA ILE A 56 6.63 1.62 13.11
C ILE A 56 7.07 1.37 11.65
N ALA A 57 7.49 0.16 11.33
CA ALA A 57 7.92 -0.18 9.97
C ALA A 57 6.78 0.00 8.94
N LEU A 58 5.58 -0.47 9.27
CA LEU A 58 4.40 -0.32 8.40
C LEU A 58 3.99 1.15 8.27
N VAL A 59 4.02 1.92 9.36
CA VAL A 59 3.74 3.37 9.33
C VAL A 59 4.74 4.09 8.42
N MET A 60 6.02 3.74 8.47
CA MET A 60 7.02 4.31 7.58
C MET A 60 6.70 4.03 6.11
N VAL A 61 6.29 2.80 5.78
CA VAL A 61 5.83 2.45 4.42
C VAL A 61 4.61 3.27 4.01
N VAL A 62 3.62 3.40 4.90
CA VAL A 62 2.40 4.20 4.66
C VAL A 62 2.74 5.67 4.40
N VAL A 63 3.66 6.27 5.16
CA VAL A 63 4.10 7.66 4.95
C VAL A 63 4.76 7.84 3.59
N ILE A 64 5.60 6.89 3.16
CA ILE A 64 6.23 6.91 1.83
C ILE A 64 5.17 6.81 0.74
N MET A 65 4.21 5.88 0.87
CA MET A 65 3.12 5.71 -0.08
C MET A 65 2.23 6.96 -0.17
N TYR A 66 1.92 7.57 0.97
CA TYR A 66 1.16 8.81 1.02
C TYR A 66 1.89 9.97 0.32
N GLY A 67 3.21 10.11 0.55
CA GLY A 67 4.03 11.09 -0.15
C GLY A 67 4.02 10.88 -1.67
N ALA A 68 4.15 9.63 -2.13
CA ALA A 68 4.06 9.29 -3.55
C ALA A 68 2.68 9.63 -4.14
N GLN A 69 1.60 9.38 -3.40
CA GLN A 69 0.23 9.72 -3.81
C GLN A 69 0.06 11.23 -4.00
N VAL A 70 0.55 12.06 -3.07
CA VAL A 70 0.46 13.53 -3.18
C VAL A 70 1.20 14.03 -4.42
N GLN A 71 2.38 13.47 -4.71
CA GLN A 71 3.12 13.82 -5.92
C GLN A 71 2.38 13.38 -7.19
N HIS A 72 1.76 12.19 -7.20
CA HIS A 72 0.94 11.72 -8.31
C HIS A 72 -0.20 12.70 -8.62
N THR A 73 -0.93 13.15 -7.59
CA THR A 73 -2.00 14.16 -7.76
C THR A 73 -1.47 15.46 -8.38
N GLY A 74 -0.28 15.91 -8.01
CA GLY A 74 0.36 17.09 -8.61
C GLY A 74 0.69 16.91 -10.10
N LEU A 75 1.14 15.72 -10.51
CA LEU A 75 1.41 15.39 -11.91
C LEU A 75 0.13 15.34 -12.74
N VAL A 76 -0.95 14.78 -12.18
CA VAL A 76 -2.27 14.77 -12.82
C VAL A 76 -2.80 16.18 -13.01
N ALA A 77 -2.68 17.05 -12.00
CA ALA A 77 -3.03 18.47 -12.13
C ALA A 77 -2.25 19.15 -13.26
N ARG A 78 -0.96 18.83 -13.41
CA ARG A 78 -0.16 19.36 -14.52
C ARG A 78 -0.61 18.83 -15.88
N LEU A 79 -1.04 17.58 -15.99
CA LEU A 79 -1.63 17.04 -17.22
C LEU A 79 -2.94 17.73 -17.59
N VAL A 80 -3.76 18.10 -16.60
CA VAL A 80 -4.99 18.89 -16.82
C VAL A 80 -4.65 20.27 -17.41
N GLU A 81 -3.64 20.96 -16.88
CA GLU A 81 -3.19 22.27 -17.40
C GLU A 81 -2.67 22.18 -18.84
N LEU A 82 -1.89 21.14 -19.15
CA LEU A 82 -1.39 20.90 -20.50
C LEU A 82 -2.53 20.54 -21.47
N ASN A 83 -3.59 19.89 -20.99
CA ASN A 83 -4.75 19.52 -21.80
C ASN A 83 -5.57 20.76 -22.17
N ALA A 84 -5.70 21.71 -21.23
CA ALA A 84 -6.32 23.00 -21.49
C ALA A 84 -5.55 23.86 -22.51
N SER A 85 -4.26 23.56 -22.73
CA SER A 85 -3.40 24.25 -23.70
C SER A 85 -3.31 23.51 -25.05
N ASP A 86 -4.12 22.47 -25.27
CA ASP A 86 -4.08 21.57 -26.44
C ASP A 86 -2.68 20.95 -26.73
N ALA A 87 -1.84 20.88 -25.69
CA ALA A 87 -0.45 20.44 -25.78
C ALA A 87 -0.24 18.96 -25.42
N LEU A 88 -1.33 18.19 -25.21
CA LEU A 88 -1.28 16.77 -24.87
C LEU A 88 -1.29 15.87 -26.11
N THR A 89 -0.35 14.93 -26.19
CA THR A 89 -0.43 13.82 -27.15
C THR A 89 -1.53 12.82 -26.77
N ALA A 90 -1.79 11.85 -27.65
CA ALA A 90 -2.72 10.75 -27.39
C ALA A 90 -2.34 9.93 -26.12
N ALA A 91 -1.06 9.80 -25.81
CA ALA A 91 -0.59 9.08 -24.62
C ALA A 91 -0.91 9.87 -23.33
N GLY A 92 -0.65 11.18 -23.32
CA GLY A 92 -1.06 12.06 -22.22
C GLY A 92 -2.59 12.07 -22.03
N LYS A 93 -3.36 12.03 -23.13
CA LYS A 93 -4.84 11.98 -23.06
C LYS A 93 -5.35 10.67 -22.47
N ALA A 94 -4.68 9.55 -22.76
CA ALA A 94 -5.01 8.26 -22.13
C ALA A 94 -4.67 8.24 -20.63
N ALA A 95 -3.51 8.78 -20.24
CA ALA A 95 -3.11 8.89 -18.83
C ALA A 95 -4.04 9.82 -18.02
N LEU A 96 -4.45 10.95 -18.61
CA LEU A 96 -5.46 11.82 -18.03
C LEU A 96 -6.83 11.14 -18.00
N GLY A 97 -7.20 10.46 -19.08
CA GLY A 97 -8.44 9.70 -19.22
C GLY A 97 -8.61 8.65 -18.13
N ASN A 98 -7.55 7.97 -17.70
CA ASN A 98 -7.60 7.01 -16.59
C ASN A 98 -7.91 7.68 -15.24
N ASN A 99 -7.54 8.96 -15.09
CA ASN A 99 -7.82 9.77 -13.90
C ASN A 99 -9.19 10.45 -13.95
N THR A 100 -9.74 10.70 -15.14
CA THR A 100 -11.04 11.41 -15.30
C THR A 100 -12.21 10.49 -15.63
N ALA A 101 -11.96 9.34 -16.27
CA ALA A 101 -12.98 8.34 -16.58
C ALA A 101 -13.24 7.50 -15.33
N GLY A 102 -14.28 7.84 -14.59
CA GLY A 102 -14.72 7.07 -13.44
C GLY A 102 -16.04 6.34 -13.67
N LEU A 103 -16.28 5.31 -12.86
CA LEU A 103 -17.58 4.65 -12.79
C LEU A 103 -18.56 5.58 -12.06
N HIS A 104 -19.66 5.93 -12.73
CA HIS A 104 -20.75 6.67 -12.12
C HIS A 104 -21.47 5.76 -11.11
N TYR A 105 -21.17 5.92 -9.83
CA TYR A 105 -21.92 5.28 -8.74
C TYR A 105 -22.76 6.31 -7.97
N MET A 106 -23.74 5.78 -7.22
CA MET A 106 -24.87 6.47 -6.58
C MET A 106 -24.67 7.97 -6.30
N ARG A 107 -25.63 8.79 -6.77
CA ARG A 107 -25.82 10.21 -6.43
C ARG A 107 -24.83 11.19 -7.09
N GLY A 108 -24.47 10.95 -8.35
CA GLY A 108 -23.80 11.95 -9.21
C GLY A 108 -22.30 12.17 -8.91
N ARG A 109 -21.68 11.31 -8.10
CA ARG A 109 -20.23 11.35 -7.84
C ARG A 109 -19.53 10.33 -8.75
N VAL A 110 -18.54 10.80 -9.50
CA VAL A 110 -17.72 9.96 -10.38
C VAL A 110 -16.60 9.37 -9.52
N LEU A 111 -16.59 8.04 -9.31
CA LEU A 111 -15.46 7.38 -8.65
C LEU A 111 -14.40 7.12 -9.70
N THR A 112 -13.29 7.85 -9.64
CA THR A 112 -12.19 7.66 -10.60
C THR A 112 -11.45 6.36 -10.29
N VAL A 113 -10.76 5.80 -11.29
CA VAL A 113 -9.96 4.58 -11.09
C VAL A 113 -8.89 4.81 -10.03
N ASP A 114 -8.28 5.99 -10.00
CA ASP A 114 -7.27 6.37 -9.00
C ASP A 114 -7.85 6.39 -7.58
N GLU A 115 -9.02 7.01 -7.38
CA GLU A 115 -9.70 6.99 -6.08
C GLU A 115 -10.04 5.57 -5.63
N ALA A 116 -10.53 4.72 -6.54
CA ALA A 116 -10.83 3.33 -6.24
C ALA A 116 -9.58 2.55 -5.79
N VAL A 117 -8.46 2.72 -6.51
CA VAL A 117 -7.18 2.11 -6.16
C VAL A 117 -6.73 2.56 -4.77
N VAL A 118 -6.80 3.87 -4.49
CA VAL A 118 -6.45 4.43 -3.18
C VAL A 118 -7.30 3.79 -2.07
N TYR A 119 -8.63 3.73 -2.21
CA TYR A 119 -9.49 3.11 -1.20
C TYR A 119 -9.18 1.63 -1.00
N VAL A 120 -8.97 0.87 -2.08
CA VAL A 120 -8.62 -0.56 -2.00
C VAL A 120 -7.28 -0.74 -1.29
N THR A 121 -6.27 0.09 -1.58
CA THR A 121 -4.97 0.05 -0.92
C THR A 121 -5.08 0.34 0.57
N TRP A 122 -5.79 1.40 0.96
CA TRP A 122 -6.00 1.74 2.37
C TRP A 122 -6.80 0.67 3.11
N ALA A 123 -7.87 0.15 2.50
CA ALA A 123 -8.67 -0.93 3.07
C ALA A 123 -7.83 -2.21 3.27
N SER A 124 -6.99 -2.56 2.28
CA SER A 124 -6.10 -3.72 2.35
C SER A 124 -5.07 -3.55 3.48
N ALA A 125 -4.41 -2.38 3.56
CA ALA A 125 -3.44 -2.10 4.61
C ALA A 125 -4.08 -2.17 6.02
N ALA A 126 -5.26 -1.58 6.19
CA ALA A 126 -6.01 -1.63 7.44
C ALA A 126 -6.39 -3.07 7.82
N LEU A 127 -6.91 -3.84 6.87
CA LEU A 127 -7.29 -5.23 7.09
C LEU A 127 -6.08 -6.10 7.46
N THR A 128 -4.95 -5.92 6.77
CA THR A 128 -3.70 -6.62 7.11
C THR A 128 -3.23 -6.26 8.52
N TYR A 129 -3.24 -4.96 8.88
CA TYR A 129 -2.84 -4.54 10.21
C TYR A 129 -3.74 -5.15 11.31
N LEU A 130 -5.07 -5.09 11.13
CA LEU A 130 -6.02 -5.72 12.05
C LEU A 130 -5.79 -7.23 12.16
N SER A 131 -5.48 -7.89 11.05
CA SER A 131 -5.16 -9.32 11.02
C SER A 131 -3.88 -9.60 11.82
N LEU A 132 -2.84 -8.77 11.71
CA LEU A 132 -1.62 -8.91 12.49
C LEU A 132 -1.88 -8.73 13.99
N VAL A 133 -2.67 -7.74 14.38
CA VAL A 133 -3.06 -7.54 15.78
C VAL A 133 -3.81 -8.76 16.31
N PHE A 134 -4.78 -9.28 15.52
CA PHE A 134 -5.53 -10.48 15.87
C PHE A 134 -4.60 -11.69 16.06
N LEU A 135 -3.71 -11.93 15.09
CA LEU A 135 -2.75 -13.02 15.11
C LEU A 135 -1.74 -12.92 16.26
N THR A 136 -1.39 -11.70 16.67
CA THR A 136 -0.42 -11.48 17.74
C THR A 136 -0.99 -11.83 19.12
N PHE A 137 -2.23 -11.41 19.39
CA PHE A 137 -2.80 -11.51 20.74
C PHE A 137 -3.81 -12.63 20.91
N PHE A 138 -4.62 -12.92 19.90
CA PHE A 138 -5.78 -13.81 20.03
C PHE A 138 -5.56 -15.18 19.40
N TYR A 139 -4.73 -15.27 18.37
CA TYR A 139 -4.46 -16.54 17.72
C TYR A 139 -3.50 -17.41 18.56
N LYS A 140 -3.94 -18.64 18.86
CA LYS A 140 -3.10 -19.65 19.51
C LYS A 140 -2.23 -20.32 18.46
N TRP A 141 -1.01 -19.82 18.30
CA TRP A 141 0.01 -20.46 17.49
C TRP A 141 0.37 -21.82 18.09
N ARG A 142 0.34 -22.86 17.25
CA ARG A 142 0.66 -24.23 17.65
C ARG A 142 2.18 -24.39 17.73
N GLY A 143 2.80 -23.77 18.74
CA GLY A 143 4.23 -23.86 19.01
C GLY A 143 4.65 -25.26 19.46
N ARG A 144 5.66 -25.84 18.78
CA ARG A 144 6.56 -26.95 19.14
C ARG A 144 6.04 -28.25 19.78
N ALA A 145 4.74 -28.46 19.99
CA ALA A 145 4.25 -29.76 20.46
C ALA A 145 4.60 -30.91 19.49
N ASN A 146 4.67 -30.66 18.18
CA ASN A 146 4.93 -31.69 17.18
C ASN A 146 6.41 -32.01 16.90
N LEU A 147 7.37 -31.27 17.47
CA LEU A 147 8.81 -31.57 17.29
C LEU A 147 9.39 -32.38 18.46
N ARG A 148 8.63 -32.55 19.54
CA ARG A 148 8.97 -33.45 20.66
C ARG A 148 8.51 -34.89 20.43
N ASP A 149 7.58 -35.10 19.49
CA ASP A 149 6.96 -36.39 19.19
C ASP A 149 7.45 -37.00 17.87
N MET A 150 8.50 -36.44 17.26
CA MET A 150 9.18 -37.08 16.14
C MET A 150 10.26 -38.02 16.71
N PRO A 151 10.23 -39.33 16.37
CA PRO A 151 11.13 -40.35 16.93
C PRO A 151 12.59 -40.15 16.55
#